data_AF-A0A6I6FAX2-F1
#
_entry.id   AF-A0A6I6FAX2-F1
#
_cell.length_a   1.000
_cell.length_b   1.000
_cell.length_c   1.000
_cell.angle_alpha   90.00
_cell.angle_beta   90.00
_cell.angle_gamma   90.00
#
_symmetry.space_group_name_H-M   'P 1'
#
loop_
_entity.id
_entity.type
_entity.pdbx_description
1 polymer ?
#
loop_
_entity_poly.entity_id
_entity_poly.type
_entity_poly.pdbx_seq_one_letter_code
_entity_poly.pdbx_strand_id
1 'polypeptide(L)'
;MPSLLSNRLAKRVLRPAFALVEQRMERATSAFQTDLDALHHAVADLRRQSYGLGLLLDRAGRDGHRMPTATQVDVLVREVRAVTGGDGERTRHDVTVAYRHLVALEALGAGGLPGTVSDVCGRLAAVPLLAPPNGDVLEIGTLHGLFGAGLQRMLRRGGVEARLTVVDPLDGPPAREDVVRGNLALGGGAGAADAVRIARGGFGDAAVRERIADRRYGVLVVNGDHDLAAVRDLAAPGAVVVLGPDAGPRPPGLTGLGRIADSVYCRAATAS
;
A
#
# COMPACT_ATOMS: atom_id res chain seq x y z
N MET A 1 29.84 56.53 35.14
CA MET A 1 30.10 55.53 36.20
C MET A 1 31.18 54.57 35.72
N PRO A 2 32.35 54.51 36.38
CA PRO A 2 33.41 53.60 35.98
C PRO A 2 32.95 52.16 36.25
N SER A 3 33.06 51.31 35.22
CA SER A 3 32.76 49.87 35.31
C SER A 3 33.54 49.22 36.44
N LEU A 4 32.86 48.50 37.34
CA LEU A 4 33.47 47.72 38.42
C LEU A 4 34.52 46.69 37.93
N LEU A 5 34.60 46.46 36.61
CA LEU A 5 35.55 45.56 35.96
C LEU A 5 36.94 46.18 35.71
N SER A 6 37.12 47.50 35.88
CA SER A 6 38.42 48.17 35.66
C SER A 6 39.28 48.30 36.92
N ASN A 7 38.75 48.02 38.11
CA ASN A 7 39.47 48.15 39.37
C ASN A 7 40.21 46.84 39.75
N ARG A 8 41.53 46.92 39.96
CA ARG A 8 42.41 45.76 40.28
C ARG A 8 42.01 45.05 41.58
N LEU A 9 41.47 45.78 42.56
CA LEU A 9 40.99 45.18 43.81
C LEU A 9 39.67 44.42 43.61
N ALA A 10 38.74 44.97 42.84
CA ALA A 10 37.49 44.29 42.47
C ALA A 10 37.76 43.02 41.65
N LYS A 11 38.73 43.05 40.72
CA LYS A 11 39.20 41.85 39.99
C LYS A 11 39.76 40.77 40.90
N ARG A 12 40.44 41.14 41.99
CA ARG A 12 41.06 40.16 42.91
C ARG A 12 40.02 39.51 43.83
N VAL A 13 39.00 40.27 44.25
CA VAL A 13 37.90 39.79 45.10
C VAL A 13 36.89 38.95 44.31
N LEU A 14 36.62 39.29 43.04
CA LEU A 14 35.66 38.56 42.20
C LEU A 14 36.27 37.33 41.49
N ARG A 15 37.60 37.18 41.47
CA ARG A 15 38.31 36.06 40.83
C ARG A 15 37.81 34.67 41.25
N PRO A 16 37.53 34.39 42.54
CA PRO A 16 37.01 33.09 42.97
C PRO A 16 35.61 32.83 42.42
N ALA A 17 34.75 33.85 42.36
CA ALA A 17 33.40 33.74 41.83
C ALA A 17 33.41 33.47 40.32
N PHE A 18 34.30 34.14 39.56
CA PHE A 18 34.50 33.86 38.14
C PHE A 18 35.03 32.44 37.89
N ALA A 19 36.00 31.97 38.68
CA ALA A 19 36.52 30.62 38.56
C ALA A 19 35.45 29.54 38.83
N LEU A 20 34.53 29.79 39.78
CA LEU A 20 33.40 28.88 40.03
C LEU A 20 32.39 28.86 38.89
N VAL A 21 32.14 30.01 38.25
CA VAL A 21 31.26 30.10 37.07
C VAL A 21 31.90 29.40 35.87
N GLU A 22 33.20 29.63 35.63
CA GLU A 22 33.98 28.99 34.56
C GLU A 22 34.02 27.47 34.75
N GLN A 23 34.33 27.00 35.97
CA GLN A 23 34.33 25.57 36.30
C GLN A 23 32.92 24.94 36.18
N ARG A 24 31.86 25.69 36.50
CA ARG A 24 30.47 25.24 36.31
C ARG A 24 30.09 25.20 34.83
N MET A 25 30.53 26.17 34.03
CA MET A 25 30.34 26.18 32.59
C MET A 25 31.07 25.01 31.95
N GLU A 26 32.35 24.78 32.29
CA GLU A 26 33.14 23.64 31.80
C GLU A 26 32.50 22.29 32.10
N ARG A 27 31.98 22.10 33.33
CA ARG A 27 31.22 20.89 33.68
C ARG A 27 29.92 20.76 32.90
N ALA A 28 29.24 21.87 32.62
CA ALA A 28 28.01 21.84 31.84
C ALA A 28 28.30 21.54 30.36
N THR A 29 29.33 22.16 29.76
CA THR A 29 29.73 21.84 28.38
C THR A 29 30.25 20.43 28.24
N SER A 30 31.01 19.89 29.20
CA SER A 30 31.47 18.50 29.14
C SER A 30 30.30 17.50 29.27
N ALA A 31 29.31 17.79 30.12
CA ALA A 31 28.09 17.01 30.20
C ALA A 31 27.31 17.04 28.87
N PHE A 32 27.12 18.23 28.27
CA PHE A 32 26.45 18.34 26.97
C PHE A 32 27.21 17.65 25.83
N GLN A 33 28.54 17.70 25.83
CA GLN A 33 29.36 16.97 24.86
C GLN A 33 29.17 15.46 25.02
N THR A 34 29.15 14.96 26.26
CA THR A 34 28.91 13.55 26.56
C THR A 34 27.53 13.11 26.08
N ASP A 35 26.50 13.92 26.33
CA ASP A 35 25.13 13.65 25.88
C ASP A 35 25.01 13.67 24.34
N LEU A 36 25.70 14.60 23.67
CA LEU A 36 25.75 14.67 22.21
C LEU A 36 26.47 13.46 21.61
N ASP A 37 27.58 13.02 22.20
CA ASP A 37 28.31 11.85 21.75
C ASP A 37 27.48 10.57 21.94
N ALA A 38 26.78 10.44 23.07
CA ALA A 38 25.84 9.35 23.32
C ALA A 38 24.68 9.36 22.31
N LEU A 39 24.12 10.54 22.01
CA LEU A 39 23.07 10.68 20.99
C LEU A 39 23.58 10.33 19.59
N HIS A 40 24.78 10.76 19.22
CA HIS A 40 25.41 10.39 17.95
C HIS A 40 25.61 8.88 17.83
N HIS A 41 26.05 8.22 18.91
CA HIS A 41 26.19 6.76 18.95
C HIS A 41 24.84 6.06 18.80
N ALA A 42 23.83 6.50 19.55
CA ALA A 42 22.47 5.94 19.46
C ALA A 42 21.86 6.13 18.06
N VAL A 43 22.08 7.29 17.42
CA VAL A 43 21.64 7.56 16.04
C VAL A 43 22.42 6.70 15.05
N ALA A 44 23.73 6.50 15.24
CA ALA A 44 24.53 5.63 14.38
C ALA A 44 24.08 4.16 14.49
N ASP A 45 23.77 3.68 15.69
CA ASP A 45 23.22 2.34 15.92
C ASP A 45 21.83 2.19 15.32
N LEU A 46 20.95 3.17 15.52
CA LEU A 46 19.62 3.17 14.90
C LEU A 46 19.73 3.19 13.37
N ARG A 47 20.66 3.96 12.81
CA ARG A 47 20.94 3.96 11.36
C ARG A 47 21.40 2.59 10.87
N ARG A 48 22.34 1.94 11.58
CA ARG A 48 22.78 0.57 11.25
C ARG A 48 21.63 -0.43 11.31
N GLN A 49 20.79 -0.38 12.33
CA GLN A 49 19.62 -1.26 12.47
C GLN A 49 18.57 -0.98 11.39
N SER A 50 18.35 0.29 11.07
CA SER A 50 17.42 0.73 10.03
C SER A 50 17.90 0.41 8.61
N TYR A 51 19.19 0.16 8.40
CA TYR A 51 19.74 -0.10 7.07
C TYR A 51 19.17 -1.38 6.45
N GLY A 52 19.11 -2.48 7.20
CA GLY A 52 18.50 -3.73 6.71
C GLY A 52 17.01 -3.57 6.39
N LEU A 53 16.30 -2.76 7.18
CA LEU A 53 14.91 -2.38 6.94
C LEU A 53 14.77 -1.49 5.69
N GLY A 54 15.72 -0.59 5.48
CA GLY A 54 15.83 0.25 4.28
C GLY A 54 16.06 -0.58 3.02
N LEU A 55 16.93 -1.59 3.04
CA LEU A 55 17.13 -2.48 1.88
C LEU A 55 15.84 -3.18 1.42
N LEU A 56 14.88 -3.39 2.33
CA LEU A 56 13.59 -3.99 2.02
C LEU A 56 12.49 -2.96 1.69
N LEU A 57 12.52 -1.80 2.35
CA LEU A 57 11.40 -0.83 2.40
C LEU A 57 11.79 0.60 2.03
N ASP A 58 12.93 0.82 1.38
CA ASP A 58 13.32 2.16 0.88
C ASP A 58 12.42 2.64 -0.27
N ARG A 59 12.81 3.74 -0.90
CA ARG A 59 12.04 4.38 -1.98
C ARG A 59 12.25 3.73 -3.35
N ALA A 60 13.13 2.74 -3.50
CA ALA A 60 13.39 2.16 -4.82
C ALA A 60 12.09 1.58 -5.41
N GLY A 61 11.70 2.01 -6.61
CA GLY A 61 10.55 1.45 -7.33
C GLY A 61 9.14 1.91 -6.89
N ARG A 62 8.97 2.91 -6.02
CA ARG A 62 7.66 3.59 -5.80
C ARG A 62 7.84 5.10 -5.62
N ASP A 63 6.79 5.88 -5.91
CA ASP A 63 6.78 7.35 -5.79
C ASP A 63 6.76 7.86 -4.33
N GLY A 64 6.93 6.97 -3.33
CA GLY A 64 6.85 7.30 -1.90
C GLY A 64 7.58 6.30 -0.99
N HIS A 65 7.57 6.57 0.31
CA HIS A 65 8.19 5.68 1.31
C HIS A 65 7.34 4.41 1.51
N ARG A 66 7.97 3.22 1.48
CA ARG A 66 7.25 1.94 1.63
C ARG A 66 6.86 1.61 3.08
N MET A 67 7.30 2.41 4.05
CA MET A 67 6.90 2.28 5.45
C MET A 67 5.77 3.26 5.78
N PRO A 68 4.51 2.78 5.94
CA PRO A 68 3.43 3.64 6.37
C PRO A 68 3.63 4.05 7.84
N THR A 69 3.31 5.30 8.16
CA THR A 69 3.26 5.77 9.55
C THR A 69 2.06 5.17 10.28
N ALA A 70 2.09 5.15 11.61
CA ALA A 70 0.95 4.72 12.41
C ALA A 70 -0.33 5.50 12.04
N THR A 71 -0.22 6.81 11.86
CA THR A 71 -1.33 7.68 11.43
C THR A 71 -1.88 7.29 10.06
N GLN A 72 -1.03 6.95 9.09
CA GLN A 72 -1.48 6.50 7.78
C GLN A 72 -2.23 5.18 7.87
N VAL A 73 -1.77 4.24 8.71
CA VAL A 73 -2.47 2.97 8.95
C VAL A 73 -3.81 3.21 9.64
N ASP A 74 -3.88 4.08 10.65
CA ASP A 74 -5.13 4.39 11.36
C ASP A 74 -6.17 5.03 10.43
N VAL A 75 -5.74 5.95 9.55
CA VAL A 75 -6.60 6.54 8.52
C VAL A 75 -7.13 5.45 7.59
N LEU A 76 -6.23 4.59 7.07
CA LEU A 76 -6.62 3.52 6.16
C LEU A 76 -7.62 2.55 6.81
N VAL A 77 -7.38 2.14 8.06
CA VAL A 77 -8.29 1.27 8.82
C VAL A 77 -9.66 1.92 8.96
N ARG A 78 -9.71 3.22 9.28
CA ARG A 78 -10.98 3.96 9.37
C ARG A 78 -11.73 3.98 8.03
N GLU A 79 -11.04 4.22 6.93
CA GLU A 79 -11.63 4.22 5.58
C GLU A 79 -12.15 2.84 5.18
N VAL A 80 -11.36 1.78 5.41
CA VAL A 80 -11.79 0.41 5.13
C VAL A 80 -13.03 0.06 5.96
N ARG A 81 -13.08 0.44 7.24
CA ARG A 81 -14.27 0.21 8.07
C ARG A 81 -15.49 0.96 7.56
N ALA A 82 -15.32 2.22 7.14
CA ALA A 82 -16.42 3.04 6.62
C ALA A 82 -17.05 2.41 5.37
N VAL A 83 -16.22 1.83 4.48
CA VAL A 83 -16.70 1.18 3.25
C VAL A 83 -17.25 -0.23 3.50
N THR A 84 -16.65 -0.99 4.40
CA THR A 84 -16.97 -2.41 4.58
C THR A 84 -17.94 -2.72 5.72
N GLY A 85 -18.15 -1.78 6.65
CA GLY A 85 -18.90 -2.01 7.89
C GLY A 85 -18.19 -2.96 8.87
N GLY A 86 -16.91 -3.25 8.65
CA GLY A 86 -16.14 -4.24 9.41
C GLY A 86 -15.80 -3.82 10.85
N ASP A 87 -15.53 -4.85 11.67
CA ASP A 87 -14.98 -4.69 13.02
C ASP A 87 -13.57 -4.06 13.00
N GLY A 88 -13.28 -3.20 13.98
CA GLY A 88 -12.05 -2.42 13.99
C GLY A 88 -10.77 -3.26 14.12
N GLU A 89 -10.79 -4.27 14.97
CA GLU A 89 -9.62 -5.14 15.19
C GLU A 89 -9.41 -6.04 13.97
N ARG A 90 -10.48 -6.63 13.44
CA ARG A 90 -10.39 -7.44 12.22
C ARG A 90 -9.89 -6.61 11.03
N THR A 91 -10.41 -5.39 10.83
CA THR A 91 -9.97 -4.53 9.73
C THR A 91 -8.50 -4.15 9.88
N ARG A 92 -8.04 -3.79 11.09
CA ARG A 92 -6.63 -3.48 11.34
C ARG A 92 -5.72 -4.67 11.05
N HIS A 93 -6.15 -5.85 11.46
CA HIS A 93 -5.43 -7.08 11.19
C HIS A 93 -5.34 -7.35 9.68
N ASP A 94 -6.44 -7.22 8.93
CA ASP A 94 -6.45 -7.47 7.48
C ASP A 94 -5.60 -6.45 6.71
N VAL A 95 -5.61 -5.16 7.10
CA VAL A 95 -4.70 -4.14 6.57
C VAL A 95 -3.23 -4.50 6.85
N THR A 96 -2.93 -5.00 8.04
CA THR A 96 -1.57 -5.43 8.39
C THR A 96 -1.11 -6.62 7.56
N VAL A 97 -2.00 -7.59 7.30
CA VAL A 97 -1.71 -8.74 6.45
C VAL A 97 -1.52 -8.31 4.99
N ALA A 98 -2.36 -7.40 4.49
CA ALA A 98 -2.22 -6.83 3.16
C ALA A 98 -0.86 -6.14 2.97
N TYR A 99 -0.41 -5.37 3.96
CA TYR A 99 0.92 -4.75 3.94
C TYR A 99 2.05 -5.79 3.89
N ARG A 100 1.97 -6.87 4.67
CA ARG A 100 2.95 -7.96 4.61
C ARG A 100 2.99 -8.65 3.25
N HIS A 101 1.83 -8.81 2.60
CA HIS A 101 1.78 -9.35 1.24
C HIS A 101 2.37 -8.39 0.21
N LEU A 102 2.11 -7.09 0.31
CA LEU A 102 2.73 -6.07 -0.54
C LEU A 102 4.26 -6.17 -0.47
N VAL A 103 4.83 -6.15 0.73
CA VAL A 103 6.29 -6.23 0.93
C VAL A 103 6.85 -7.55 0.37
N ALA A 104 6.21 -8.68 0.66
CA ALA A 104 6.67 -9.97 0.19
C ALA A 104 6.62 -10.09 -1.35
N LEU A 105 5.56 -9.60 -1.98
CA LEU A 105 5.38 -9.67 -3.43
C LEU A 105 6.35 -8.74 -4.17
N GLU A 106 6.60 -7.53 -3.65
CA GLU A 106 7.61 -6.64 -4.25
C GLU A 106 9.05 -7.14 -4.04
N ALA A 107 9.31 -7.93 -2.98
CA ALA A 107 10.63 -8.50 -2.75
C ALA A 107 10.91 -9.76 -3.59
N LEU A 108 9.87 -10.55 -3.90
CA LEU A 108 10.00 -11.81 -4.63
C LEU A 108 9.69 -11.69 -6.12
N GLY A 109 8.83 -10.74 -6.49
CA GLY A 109 8.36 -10.54 -7.84
C GLY A 109 9.29 -9.69 -8.70
N ALA A 110 9.12 -9.77 -10.01
CA ALA A 110 9.78 -8.88 -10.96
C ALA A 110 8.91 -7.64 -11.21
N GLY A 111 9.42 -6.46 -10.87
CA GLY A 111 8.71 -5.18 -10.99
C GLY A 111 8.11 -4.71 -9.67
N GLY A 112 7.03 -3.92 -9.73
CA GLY A 112 6.41 -3.31 -8.55
C GLY A 112 4.90 -3.25 -8.64
N LEU A 113 4.25 -3.01 -7.50
CA LEU A 113 2.82 -2.78 -7.43
C LEU A 113 2.53 -1.29 -7.73
N PRO A 114 1.63 -0.94 -8.67
CA PRO A 114 1.25 0.45 -8.90
C PRO A 114 0.49 1.05 -7.71
N GLY A 115 0.48 2.38 -7.66
CA GLY A 115 -0.26 3.16 -6.66
C GLY A 115 0.49 3.39 -5.36
N THR A 116 -0.19 3.93 -4.36
CA THR A 116 0.36 4.15 -3.02
C THR A 116 0.28 2.89 -2.16
N VAL A 117 1.08 2.80 -1.08
CA VAL A 117 0.99 1.69 -0.11
C VAL A 117 -0.43 1.60 0.46
N SER A 118 -1.04 2.75 0.78
CA SER A 118 -2.40 2.80 1.31
C SER A 118 -3.43 2.31 0.31
N ASP A 119 -3.31 2.68 -0.96
CA ASP A 119 -4.22 2.24 -2.02
C ASP A 119 -4.16 0.71 -2.18
N VAL A 120 -2.97 0.14 -2.35
CA VAL A 120 -2.82 -1.31 -2.50
C VAL A 120 -3.31 -2.06 -1.26
N CYS A 121 -2.90 -1.64 -0.06
CA CYS A 121 -3.33 -2.29 1.18
C CYS A 121 -4.85 -2.18 1.39
N GLY A 122 -5.44 -1.03 1.04
CA GLY A 122 -6.88 -0.80 1.09
C GLY A 122 -7.64 -1.75 0.20
N ARG A 123 -7.24 -1.88 -1.07
CA ARG A 123 -7.86 -2.81 -2.03
C ARG A 123 -7.76 -4.26 -1.59
N LEU A 124 -6.57 -4.68 -1.16
CA LEU A 124 -6.31 -6.04 -0.71
C LEU A 124 -7.11 -6.40 0.56
N ALA A 125 -7.27 -5.46 1.50
CA ALA A 125 -7.99 -5.68 2.75
C ALA A 125 -9.52 -5.58 2.59
N ALA A 126 -10.00 -4.61 1.81
CA ALA A 126 -11.42 -4.32 1.71
C ALA A 126 -12.20 -5.37 0.91
N VAL A 127 -11.63 -5.88 -0.19
CA VAL A 127 -12.34 -6.80 -1.09
C VAL A 127 -12.84 -8.07 -0.37
N PRO A 128 -12.02 -8.80 0.41
CA PRO A 128 -12.52 -9.96 1.16
C PRO A 128 -13.58 -9.60 2.21
N LEU A 129 -13.47 -8.43 2.85
CA LEU A 129 -14.43 -7.96 3.86
C LEU A 129 -15.79 -7.60 3.26
N LEU A 130 -15.82 -7.20 2.00
CA LEU A 130 -17.05 -6.89 1.27
C LEU A 130 -17.85 -8.12 0.82
N ALA A 131 -17.33 -9.33 1.09
CA ALA A 131 -17.97 -10.61 0.83
C ALA A 131 -18.50 -10.72 -0.62
N PRO A 132 -17.60 -10.82 -1.62
CA PRO A 132 -18.03 -10.94 -3.01
C PRO A 132 -18.92 -12.17 -3.22
N PRO A 133 -19.89 -12.10 -4.15
CA PRO A 133 -20.92 -13.13 -4.30
C PRO A 133 -20.41 -14.46 -4.87
N ASN A 134 -19.22 -14.45 -5.49
CA ASN A 134 -18.54 -15.65 -5.98
C ASN A 134 -17.01 -15.43 -6.04
N GLY A 135 -16.27 -16.49 -6.37
CA GLY A 135 -14.80 -16.48 -6.46
C GLY A 135 -14.23 -16.09 -7.84
N ASP A 136 -15.04 -15.71 -8.83
CA ASP A 136 -14.53 -15.24 -10.13
C ASP A 136 -14.07 -13.78 -10.01
N VAL A 137 -12.79 -13.55 -10.29
CA VAL A 137 -12.12 -12.25 -10.17
C VAL A 137 -11.66 -11.78 -11.54
N LEU A 138 -11.97 -10.54 -11.90
CA LEU A 138 -11.46 -9.89 -13.11
C LEU A 138 -10.55 -8.72 -12.71
N GLU A 139 -9.32 -8.72 -13.22
CA GLU A 139 -8.41 -7.57 -13.16
C GLU A 139 -8.19 -7.03 -14.58
N ILE A 140 -8.46 -5.74 -14.78
CA ILE A 140 -8.21 -5.01 -16.02
C ILE A 140 -7.04 -4.06 -15.78
N GLY A 141 -5.96 -4.23 -16.55
CA GLY A 141 -4.71 -3.48 -16.40
C GLY A 141 -3.88 -3.99 -15.23
N THR A 142 -3.05 -5.01 -15.45
CA THR A 142 -2.35 -5.72 -14.36
C THR A 142 -0.93 -5.20 -14.10
N LEU A 143 -0.36 -4.46 -15.07
CA LEU A 143 1.06 -4.12 -15.11
C LEU A 143 1.91 -5.37 -14.91
N HIS A 144 2.55 -5.53 -13.74
CA HIS A 144 3.43 -6.66 -13.45
C HIS A 144 2.70 -7.91 -12.92
N GLY A 145 1.38 -7.91 -12.69
CA GLY A 145 0.67 -9.11 -12.18
C GLY A 145 0.69 -9.32 -10.67
N LEU A 146 1.41 -8.46 -9.91
CA LEU A 146 1.59 -8.64 -8.47
C LEU A 146 0.30 -8.38 -7.68
N PHE A 147 -0.58 -7.48 -8.15
CA PHE A 147 -1.79 -7.15 -7.40
C PHE A 147 -2.77 -8.33 -7.40
N GLY A 148 -3.02 -8.93 -8.57
CA GLY A 148 -3.79 -10.16 -8.69
C GLY A 148 -3.28 -11.28 -7.78
N ALA A 149 -1.95 -11.49 -7.73
CA ALA A 149 -1.34 -12.46 -6.82
C ALA A 149 -1.64 -12.17 -5.34
N GLY A 150 -1.51 -10.92 -4.91
CA GLY A 150 -1.83 -10.49 -3.55
C GLY A 150 -3.31 -10.67 -3.21
N LEU A 151 -4.20 -10.33 -4.15
CA LEU A 151 -5.64 -10.45 -3.96
C LEU A 151 -6.07 -11.91 -3.82
N GLN A 152 -5.51 -12.82 -4.62
CA GLN A 152 -5.75 -14.26 -4.49
C GLN A 152 -5.37 -14.78 -3.09
N ARG A 153 -4.25 -14.33 -2.53
CA ARG A 153 -3.83 -14.72 -1.16
C ARG A 153 -4.80 -14.21 -0.10
N MET A 154 -5.24 -12.96 -0.23
CA MET A 154 -6.21 -12.36 0.69
C MET A 154 -7.57 -13.05 0.65
N LEU A 155 -8.07 -13.36 -0.55
CA LEU A 155 -9.32 -14.10 -0.74
C LEU A 155 -9.23 -15.52 -0.18
N ARG A 156 -8.14 -16.25 -0.48
CA ARG A 156 -7.88 -17.60 0.06
C ARG A 156 -7.84 -17.60 1.58
N ARG A 157 -7.21 -16.60 2.20
CA ARG A 157 -7.21 -16.43 3.66
C ARG A 157 -8.62 -16.23 4.23
N GLY A 158 -9.51 -15.60 3.46
CA GLY A 158 -10.93 -15.47 3.77
C GLY A 158 -11.79 -16.70 3.41
N GLY A 159 -11.19 -17.81 2.96
CA GLY A 159 -11.90 -19.02 2.55
C GLY A 159 -12.49 -18.99 1.14
N VAL A 160 -12.13 -18.00 0.32
CA VAL A 160 -12.61 -17.86 -1.06
C VAL A 160 -11.52 -18.33 -2.03
N GLU A 161 -11.78 -19.43 -2.74
CA GLU A 161 -10.93 -19.87 -3.85
C GLU A 161 -11.17 -18.98 -5.07
N ALA A 162 -10.19 -18.14 -5.39
CA ALA A 162 -10.29 -17.15 -6.45
C ALA A 162 -9.86 -17.71 -7.82
N ARG A 163 -10.76 -17.63 -8.81
CA ARG A 163 -10.47 -17.87 -10.23
C ARG A 163 -10.21 -16.53 -10.92
N LEU A 164 -8.94 -16.20 -11.13
CA LEU A 164 -8.53 -14.90 -11.64
C LEU A 164 -8.51 -14.90 -13.18
N THR A 165 -9.14 -13.88 -13.78
CA THR A 165 -8.99 -13.49 -15.17
C THR A 165 -8.26 -12.15 -15.22
N VAL A 166 -7.19 -12.07 -16.01
CA VAL A 166 -6.42 -10.85 -16.28
C VAL A 166 -6.66 -10.40 -17.71
N VAL A 167 -6.97 -9.11 -17.89
CA VAL A 167 -7.10 -8.46 -19.19
C VAL A 167 -6.06 -7.34 -19.29
N ASP A 168 -5.14 -7.50 -20.24
CA ASP A 168 -4.06 -6.55 -20.50
C ASP A 168 -3.49 -6.79 -21.92
N PRO A 169 -3.04 -5.76 -22.66
CA PRO A 169 -2.38 -5.96 -23.96
C PRO A 169 -1.20 -6.93 -23.94
N LEU A 170 -0.43 -6.92 -22.85
CA LEU A 170 0.79 -7.72 -22.64
C LEU A 170 1.85 -7.62 -23.75
N ASP A 171 1.94 -6.47 -24.41
CA ASP A 171 2.76 -6.22 -25.60
C ASP A 171 4.20 -5.73 -25.29
N GLY A 172 4.51 -5.45 -24.02
CA GLY A 172 5.84 -5.02 -23.60
C GLY A 172 5.90 -4.62 -22.13
N PRO A 173 7.08 -4.19 -21.63
CA PRO A 173 7.20 -3.65 -20.27
C PRO A 173 6.25 -2.45 -20.07
N PRO A 174 5.60 -2.33 -18.91
CA PRO A 174 5.74 -3.15 -17.69
C PRO A 174 4.97 -4.48 -17.72
N ALA A 175 4.11 -4.71 -18.71
CA ALA A 175 3.17 -5.83 -18.76
C ALA A 175 3.63 -6.99 -19.64
N ARG A 176 4.89 -7.44 -19.54
CA ARG A 176 5.31 -8.63 -20.30
C ARG A 176 4.66 -9.90 -19.76
N GLU A 177 4.08 -10.72 -20.64
CA GLU A 177 3.33 -11.92 -20.21
C GLU A 177 4.14 -12.93 -19.40
N ASP A 178 5.41 -13.15 -19.73
CA ASP A 178 6.29 -14.05 -18.98
C ASP A 178 6.50 -13.57 -17.54
N VAL A 179 6.71 -12.27 -17.35
CA VAL A 179 6.82 -11.62 -16.04
C VAL A 179 5.50 -11.72 -15.28
N VAL A 180 4.39 -11.38 -15.93
CA VAL A 180 3.05 -11.43 -15.32
C VAL A 180 2.72 -12.84 -14.84
N ARG A 181 2.94 -13.87 -15.66
CA ARG A 181 2.71 -15.28 -15.26
C ARG A 181 3.60 -15.70 -14.10
N GLY A 182 4.87 -15.33 -14.12
CA GLY A 182 5.81 -15.62 -13.02
C GLY A 182 5.37 -14.99 -11.70
N ASN A 183 4.95 -13.73 -11.73
CA ASN A 183 4.46 -13.01 -10.56
C ASN A 183 3.13 -13.55 -10.03
N LEU A 184 2.20 -13.90 -10.92
CA LEU A 184 0.90 -14.50 -10.54
C LEU A 184 1.07 -15.83 -9.80
N ALA A 185 2.11 -16.62 -10.12
CA ALA A 185 2.41 -17.86 -9.41
C ALA A 185 2.72 -17.65 -7.90
N LEU A 186 3.15 -16.45 -7.49
CA LEU A 186 3.36 -16.09 -6.09
C LEU A 186 2.05 -16.02 -5.27
N GLY A 187 0.90 -16.01 -5.96
CA GLY A 187 -0.44 -16.06 -5.37
C GLY A 187 -0.74 -17.37 -4.62
N GLY A 188 0.07 -18.41 -4.79
CA GLY A 188 -0.04 -19.66 -4.02
C GLY A 188 -1.24 -20.53 -4.41
N GLY A 189 -1.71 -20.44 -5.66
CA GLY A 189 -2.68 -21.38 -6.21
C GLY A 189 -2.09 -22.80 -6.28
N ALA A 190 -2.93 -23.80 -6.00
CA ALA A 190 -2.51 -25.20 -6.08
C ALA A 190 -2.13 -25.58 -7.52
N GLY A 191 -0.82 -25.59 -7.80
CA GLY A 191 -0.21 -26.45 -8.81
C GLY A 191 -0.46 -26.16 -10.29
N ALA A 192 -1.20 -25.14 -10.69
CA ALA A 192 -1.31 -24.82 -12.11
C ALA A 192 -1.13 -23.32 -12.38
N ALA A 193 -0.12 -23.00 -13.18
CA ALA A 193 -0.09 -21.78 -13.99
C ALA A 193 -1.38 -21.61 -14.84
N ASP A 194 -2.20 -22.67 -14.95
CA ASP A 194 -3.52 -22.71 -15.59
C ASP A 194 -4.67 -22.16 -14.72
N ALA A 195 -4.46 -21.87 -13.43
CA ALA A 195 -5.51 -21.31 -12.57
C ALA A 195 -5.81 -19.84 -12.86
N VAL A 196 -4.88 -19.12 -13.51
CA VAL A 196 -5.08 -17.74 -13.95
C VAL A 196 -5.31 -17.70 -15.45
N ARG A 197 -6.48 -17.19 -15.82
CA ARG A 197 -6.83 -16.96 -17.22
C ARG A 197 -6.27 -15.63 -17.66
N ILE A 198 -5.48 -15.62 -18.74
CA ILE A 198 -4.99 -14.39 -19.36
C ILE A 198 -5.72 -14.16 -20.68
N ALA A 199 -6.43 -13.04 -20.77
CA ALA A 199 -7.08 -12.57 -21.99
C ALA A 199 -6.26 -11.43 -22.59
N ARG A 200 -5.27 -11.78 -23.41
CA ARG A 200 -4.38 -10.82 -24.07
C ARG A 200 -5.17 -9.86 -24.97
N GLY A 201 -4.94 -8.56 -24.80
CA GLY A 201 -5.56 -7.47 -25.55
C GLY A 201 -6.13 -6.38 -24.64
N GLY A 202 -6.36 -5.19 -25.20
CA GLY A 202 -6.97 -4.09 -24.46
C GLY A 202 -8.46 -4.30 -24.22
N PHE A 203 -8.97 -3.90 -23.05
CA PHE A 203 -10.40 -4.07 -22.70
C PHE A 203 -11.36 -3.33 -23.64
N GLY A 204 -10.90 -2.28 -24.34
CA GLY A 204 -11.70 -1.58 -25.35
C GLY A 204 -12.02 -2.43 -26.59
N ASP A 205 -11.30 -3.53 -26.83
CA ASP A 205 -11.56 -4.45 -27.93
C ASP A 205 -12.77 -5.35 -27.64
N ALA A 206 -13.75 -5.34 -28.55
CA ALA A 206 -14.94 -6.18 -28.47
C ALA A 206 -14.60 -7.68 -28.42
N ALA A 207 -13.57 -8.14 -29.14
CA ALA A 207 -13.16 -9.55 -29.14
C ALA A 207 -12.52 -9.97 -27.81
N VAL A 208 -11.88 -9.05 -27.08
CA VAL A 208 -11.41 -9.29 -25.71
C VAL A 208 -12.61 -9.43 -24.77
N ARG A 209 -13.58 -8.51 -24.86
CA ARG A 209 -14.79 -8.51 -24.02
C ARG A 209 -15.65 -9.76 -24.23
N GLU A 210 -15.83 -10.18 -25.48
CA GLU A 210 -16.57 -11.40 -25.81
C GLU A 210 -15.91 -12.64 -25.20
N ARG A 211 -14.58 -12.76 -25.30
CA ARG A 211 -13.85 -13.90 -24.72
C ARG A 211 -14.05 -14.03 -23.22
N ILE A 212 -14.11 -12.92 -22.48
CA ILE A 212 -14.21 -12.94 -21.01
C ILE A 212 -15.65 -12.90 -20.49
N ALA A 213 -16.64 -12.79 -21.39
CA ALA A 213 -18.07 -12.71 -21.06
C ALA A 213 -18.75 -14.07 -20.82
N ASP A 214 -18.00 -15.18 -20.86
CA ASP A 214 -18.47 -16.54 -20.55
C ASP A 214 -18.92 -16.72 -19.10
N ARG A 215 -18.64 -15.75 -18.21
CA ARG A 215 -19.04 -15.76 -16.80
C ARG A 215 -19.30 -14.36 -16.26
N ARG A 216 -19.91 -14.32 -15.07
CA ARG A 216 -20.08 -13.11 -14.28
C ARG A 216 -19.11 -13.08 -13.11
N TYR A 217 -18.42 -11.97 -12.92
CA TYR A 217 -17.36 -11.83 -11.93
C TYR A 217 -17.91 -11.28 -10.61
N GLY A 218 -17.51 -11.89 -9.49
CA GLY A 218 -17.84 -11.42 -8.14
C GLY A 218 -16.96 -10.27 -7.67
N VAL A 219 -15.74 -10.17 -8.22
CA VAL A 219 -14.82 -9.05 -8.00
C VAL A 219 -14.32 -8.53 -9.34
N LEU A 220 -14.36 -7.21 -9.53
CA LEU A 220 -13.82 -6.53 -10.70
C LEU A 220 -12.89 -5.42 -10.23
N VAL A 221 -11.63 -5.44 -10.65
CA VAL A 221 -10.63 -4.40 -10.37
C VAL A 221 -10.27 -3.74 -11.69
N VAL A 222 -10.51 -2.43 -11.77
CA VAL A 222 -10.35 -1.64 -12.98
C VAL A 222 -9.23 -0.64 -12.78
N ASN A 223 -8.09 -0.85 -13.44
CA ASN A 223 -6.96 0.06 -13.42
C ASN A 223 -6.88 0.81 -14.74
N GLY A 224 -6.86 2.15 -14.66
CA GLY A 224 -6.86 3.02 -15.85
C GLY A 224 -8.27 3.43 -16.31
N ASP A 225 -8.30 4.19 -17.39
CA ASP A 225 -9.54 4.70 -17.99
C ASP A 225 -10.16 3.65 -18.92
N HIS A 226 -11.28 3.07 -18.49
CA HIS A 226 -11.98 2.00 -19.17
C HIS A 226 -13.48 2.24 -19.21
N ASP A 227 -14.15 1.66 -20.21
CA ASP A 227 -15.60 1.68 -20.35
C ASP A 227 -16.28 0.96 -19.17
N LEU A 228 -16.68 1.73 -18.17
CA LEU A 228 -17.29 1.21 -16.95
C LEU A 228 -18.67 0.60 -17.16
N ALA A 229 -19.39 0.97 -18.24
CA ALA A 229 -20.67 0.34 -18.57
C ALA A 229 -20.44 -1.10 -19.01
N ALA A 230 -19.43 -1.34 -19.85
CA ALA A 230 -19.02 -2.69 -20.20
C ALA A 230 -18.46 -3.49 -19.01
N VAL A 231 -17.73 -2.84 -18.08
CA VAL A 231 -17.32 -3.50 -16.83
C VAL A 231 -18.52 -3.94 -16.01
N ARG A 232 -19.50 -3.05 -15.80
CA ARG A 232 -20.75 -3.36 -15.09
C ARG A 232 -21.45 -4.56 -15.71
N ASP A 233 -21.47 -4.64 -17.04
CA ASP A 233 -22.16 -5.73 -17.73
C ASP A 233 -21.48 -7.09 -17.50
N LEU A 234 -20.21 -7.14 -17.10
CA LEU A 234 -19.51 -8.37 -16.70
C LEU A 234 -19.71 -8.74 -15.22
N ALA A 235 -20.25 -7.82 -14.42
CA ALA A 235 -20.39 -7.99 -12.98
C ALA A 235 -21.53 -8.95 -12.62
N ALA A 236 -21.28 -9.84 -11.65
CA ALA A 236 -22.33 -10.62 -11.03
C ALA A 236 -23.24 -9.71 -10.18
N PRO A 237 -24.52 -10.08 -9.98
CA PRO A 237 -25.37 -9.43 -8.99
C PRO A 237 -24.67 -9.34 -7.62
N GLY A 238 -24.55 -8.13 -7.06
CA GLY A 238 -23.87 -7.91 -5.77
C GLY A 238 -22.33 -7.90 -5.83
N ALA A 239 -21.73 -7.98 -7.02
CA ALA A 239 -20.27 -7.96 -7.19
C ALA A 239 -19.62 -6.69 -6.62
N VAL A 240 -18.39 -6.85 -6.16
CA VAL A 240 -17.52 -5.76 -5.69
C VAL A 240 -16.74 -5.21 -6.89
N VAL A 241 -16.94 -3.94 -7.20
CA VAL A 241 -16.21 -3.25 -8.27
C VAL A 241 -15.29 -2.20 -7.65
N VAL A 242 -14.00 -2.33 -7.88
CA VAL A 242 -12.95 -1.42 -7.40
C VAL A 242 -12.42 -0.63 -8.59
N LEU A 243 -12.59 0.69 -8.53
CA LEU A 243 -12.19 1.63 -9.57
C LEU A 243 -10.95 2.38 -9.12
N GLY A 244 -9.89 2.31 -9.93
CA GLY A 244 -8.66 3.08 -9.71
C GLY A 244 -8.86 4.61 -9.85
N PRO A 245 -7.81 5.40 -9.54
CA PRO A 245 -7.90 6.86 -9.52
C PRO A 245 -8.25 7.49 -10.87
N ASP A 246 -7.85 6.83 -11.97
CA ASP A 246 -8.07 7.31 -13.33
C ASP A 246 -9.40 6.84 -13.93
N ALA A 247 -10.25 6.16 -13.15
CA ALA A 247 -11.52 5.66 -13.65
C ALA A 247 -12.49 6.82 -13.94
N GLY A 248 -13.17 6.73 -15.09
CA GLY A 248 -14.22 7.65 -15.47
C GLY A 248 -15.45 7.67 -14.55
N PRO A 249 -16.48 8.46 -14.90
CA PRO A 249 -17.68 8.59 -14.07
C PRO A 249 -18.43 7.26 -13.94
N ARG A 250 -18.88 6.96 -12.72
CA ARG A 250 -19.60 5.72 -12.42
C ARG A 250 -20.93 5.64 -13.20
N PRO A 251 -21.18 4.55 -13.96
CA PRO A 251 -22.43 4.36 -14.69
C PRO A 251 -23.60 3.96 -13.78
N PRO A 252 -24.85 4.10 -14.26
CA PRO A 252 -26.02 3.53 -13.59
C PRO A 252 -25.88 2.01 -13.40
N GLY A 253 -26.38 1.50 -12.27
CA GLY A 253 -26.29 0.08 -11.90
C GLY A 253 -25.08 -0.28 -11.04
N LEU A 254 -24.15 0.66 -10.82
CA LEU A 254 -23.12 0.56 -9.79
C LEU A 254 -23.46 1.52 -8.63
N THR A 255 -23.65 0.96 -7.44
CA THR A 255 -23.93 1.74 -6.22
C THR A 255 -22.63 2.03 -5.49
N GLY A 256 -22.38 3.29 -5.11
CA GLY A 256 -21.17 3.66 -4.39
C GLY A 256 -21.18 3.20 -2.93
N LEU A 257 -20.10 2.57 -2.51
CA LEU A 257 -19.84 2.20 -1.12
C LEU A 257 -18.94 3.21 -0.40
N GLY A 258 -18.10 3.93 -1.15
CA GLY A 258 -17.21 4.97 -0.64
C GLY A 258 -15.85 4.94 -1.32
N ARG A 259 -14.87 5.52 -0.66
CA ARG A 259 -13.48 5.63 -1.12
C ARG A 259 -12.53 5.13 -0.04
N ILE A 260 -11.48 4.42 -0.45
CA ILE A 260 -10.35 4.03 0.40
C ILE A 260 -9.10 4.46 -0.33
N ALA A 261 -8.29 5.31 0.30
CA ALA A 261 -7.19 6.01 -0.35
C ALA A 261 -7.65 6.61 -1.70
N ASP A 262 -7.06 6.15 -2.80
CA ASP A 262 -7.27 6.70 -4.14
C ASP A 262 -8.37 5.94 -4.92
N SER A 263 -8.91 4.86 -4.36
CA SER A 263 -9.84 3.95 -5.05
C SER A 263 -11.29 4.11 -4.64
N VAL A 264 -12.19 4.05 -5.61
CA VAL A 264 -13.64 4.07 -5.40
C VAL A 264 -14.20 2.65 -5.38
N TYR A 265 -15.03 2.36 -4.39
CA TYR A 265 -15.66 1.05 -4.21
C TYR A 265 -17.12 1.14 -4.56
N CYS A 266 -17.57 0.18 -5.37
CA CYS A 266 -18.95 0.08 -5.80
C CYS A 266 -19.48 -1.35 -5.58
N ARG A 267 -20.80 -1.47 -5.50
CA ARG A 267 -21.52 -2.73 -5.56
C ARG A 267 -22.41 -2.75 -6.80
N ALA A 268 -22.32 -3.81 -7.58
CA ALA A 268 -23.21 -4.03 -8.71
C ALA A 268 -24.63 -4.31 -8.23
N ALA A 269 -25.64 -3.76 -8.91
CA ALA A 269 -27.03 -3.97 -8.60
C ALA A 269 -27.37 -5.47 -8.54
N THR A 270 -28.18 -5.87 -7.56
CA THR A 270 -28.77 -7.20 -7.53
C THR A 270 -29.83 -7.28 -8.62
N ALA A 271 -29.91 -8.39 -9.37
CA ALA A 271 -31.04 -8.62 -10.25
C ALA A 271 -32.31 -8.66 -9.39
N SER A 272 -33.25 -7.77 -9.70
CA SER A 272 -34.58 -7.70 -9.06
C SER A 272 -35.43 -8.91 -9.41
#